data_AF-A0AA38RUT1-F1
#
_entry.id   AF-A0AA38RUT1-F1
#
_cell.length_a   1.000
_cell.length_b   1.000
_cell.length_c   1.000
_cell.angle_alpha   90.00
_cell.angle_beta   90.00
_cell.angle_gamma   90.00
#
_symmetry.space_group_name_H-M   'P 1'
#
loop_
_entity.id
_entity.type
_entity.pdbx_description
1 polymer ?
#
loop_
_entity_poly.entity_id
_entity_poly.type
_entity_poly.pdbx_seq_one_letter_code
_entity_poly.pdbx_strand_id
1 'polypeptide(L)'
;MDNKLASFLGDPNFPQVIALSSSRGEKIRLYEDLYKQYSRLEFSWLADRAVAIAGLEKRLIRDFNNGGYGVFDDGRGLLHRSLLWRRGVDQPSLSRIVFPLGRRSAPTWSWMGYNGGIDYFSDDDLPLGGPPPPLLREAMPKSQQQTNRFRPSQVN
;
A
#
# COMPACT_ATOMS: atom_id res chain seq x y z
N MET A 1 -6.97 -8.32 -17.27
CA MET A 1 -6.76 -6.91 -17.64
C MET A 1 -8.00 -6.42 -18.39
N ASP A 2 -8.63 -5.29 -18.16
CA ASP A 2 -8.64 -4.31 -17.08
C ASP A 2 -9.81 -3.35 -17.37
N ASN A 3 -11.00 -3.91 -17.63
CA ASN A 3 -12.16 -3.09 -17.98
C ASN A 3 -12.56 -2.16 -16.81
N LYS A 4 -12.29 -2.58 -15.56
CA LYS A 4 -12.51 -1.73 -14.37
C LYS A 4 -11.52 -0.57 -14.29
N LEU A 5 -10.23 -0.77 -14.59
CA LEU A 5 -9.25 0.33 -14.58
C LEU A 5 -9.46 1.25 -15.79
N ALA A 6 -9.79 0.70 -16.96
CA ALA A 6 -10.13 1.49 -18.13
C ALA A 6 -11.41 2.31 -17.91
N SER A 7 -12.46 1.72 -17.35
CA SER A 7 -13.68 2.46 -16.99
C SER A 7 -13.44 3.48 -15.89
N PHE A 8 -12.52 3.19 -14.96
CA PHE A 8 -12.08 4.15 -13.96
C PHE A 8 -11.43 5.38 -14.59
N LEU A 9 -10.39 5.17 -15.40
CA LEU A 9 -9.63 6.24 -16.02
C LEU A 9 -10.47 7.02 -17.06
N GLY A 10 -11.47 6.35 -17.65
CA GLY A 10 -12.43 6.94 -18.58
C GLY A 10 -13.62 7.64 -17.93
N ASP A 11 -13.70 7.72 -16.60
CA ASP A 11 -14.80 8.38 -15.90
C ASP A 11 -14.77 9.90 -16.14
N PRO A 12 -15.80 10.48 -16.82
CA PRO A 12 -15.87 11.93 -17.03
C PRO A 12 -15.97 12.72 -15.72
N ASN A 13 -16.46 12.09 -14.64
CA ASN A 13 -16.55 12.65 -13.28
C ASN A 13 -15.57 11.95 -12.31
N PHE A 14 -14.41 11.55 -12.80
CA PHE A 14 -13.38 10.83 -12.05
C PHE A 14 -13.22 11.32 -10.59
N PRO A 15 -13.26 10.44 -9.57
CA PRO A 15 -13.35 8.97 -9.58
C PRO A 15 -14.75 8.42 -9.22
N GLN A 16 -15.83 9.17 -9.51
CA GLN A 16 -17.17 8.97 -8.96
C GLN A 16 -17.81 7.61 -9.28
N VAL A 17 -17.64 7.08 -10.49
CA VAL A 17 -18.28 5.82 -10.93
C VAL A 17 -17.85 4.63 -10.06
N ILE A 18 -16.57 4.59 -9.68
CA ILE A 18 -16.04 3.49 -8.86
C ILE A 18 -16.16 3.80 -7.37
N ALA A 19 -16.07 5.08 -6.97
CA ALA A 19 -16.29 5.48 -5.58
C ALA A 19 -17.66 5.02 -5.05
N LEU A 20 -18.69 5.00 -5.89
CA LEU A 20 -20.06 4.66 -5.51
C LEU A 20 -20.39 3.15 -5.57
N SER A 21 -19.67 2.36 -6.38
CA SER A 21 -20.09 1.00 -6.74
C SER A 21 -19.16 -0.12 -6.26
N SER A 22 -18.01 0.20 -5.67
CA SER A 22 -16.97 -0.78 -5.32
C SER A 22 -16.75 -0.94 -3.82
N SER A 23 -16.36 -2.15 -3.42
CA SER A 23 -15.94 -2.46 -2.05
C SER A 23 -14.63 -1.74 -1.70
N ARG A 24 -14.33 -1.58 -0.42
CA ARG A 24 -13.08 -0.98 0.05
C ARG A 24 -11.85 -1.67 -0.56
N GLY A 25 -11.82 -3.00 -0.56
CA GLY A 25 -10.69 -3.76 -1.10
C GLY A 25 -10.48 -3.53 -2.61
N GLU A 26 -11.56 -3.42 -3.37
CA GLU A 26 -11.49 -3.11 -4.80
C GLU A 26 -10.94 -1.70 -5.06
N LYS A 27 -11.37 -0.70 -4.26
CA LYS A 27 -10.82 0.66 -4.34
C LYS A 27 -9.31 0.70 -4.10
N ILE A 28 -8.85 -0.07 -3.12
CA ILE A 28 -7.43 -0.17 -2.78
C ILE A 28 -6.64 -0.79 -3.94
N ARG A 29 -7.09 -1.93 -4.48
CA ARG A 29 -6.41 -2.60 -5.60
C ARG A 29 -6.34 -1.72 -6.84
N LEU A 30 -7.45 -1.07 -7.18
CA LEU A 30 -7.52 -0.15 -8.31
C LEU A 30 -6.52 1.00 -8.19
N TYR A 31 -6.40 1.57 -7.01
CA TYR A 31 -5.42 2.61 -6.72
C TYR A 31 -3.97 2.08 -6.84
N GLU A 32 -3.69 0.90 -6.28
CA GLU A 32 -2.38 0.25 -6.36
C GLU A 32 -2.00 0.01 -7.82
N ASP A 33 -2.94 -0.51 -8.63
CA ASP A 33 -2.78 -0.73 -10.07
C ASP A 33 -2.53 0.58 -10.81
N LEU A 34 -3.25 1.65 -10.44
CA LEU A 34 -3.06 2.97 -11.02
C LEU A 34 -1.64 3.50 -10.73
N TYR A 35 -1.16 3.47 -9.49
CA TYR A 35 0.21 3.92 -9.20
C TYR A 35 1.29 2.99 -9.74
N LYS A 36 1.03 1.69 -9.79
CA LYS A 36 1.87 0.73 -10.49
C LYS A 36 2.03 1.13 -11.97
N GLN A 37 0.95 1.48 -12.66
CA GLN A 37 1.01 1.92 -14.05
C GLN A 37 1.69 3.29 -14.20
N TYR A 38 1.30 4.29 -13.41
CA TYR A 38 1.84 5.65 -13.51
C TYR A 38 3.32 5.75 -13.13
N SER A 39 3.81 4.92 -12.19
CA SER A 39 5.22 4.88 -11.83
C SER A 39 6.14 4.42 -12.96
N ARG A 40 5.59 3.66 -13.92
CA ARG A 40 6.29 3.18 -15.12
C ARG A 40 6.22 4.16 -16.29
N LEU A 41 5.45 5.24 -16.19
CA LEU A 41 5.44 6.25 -17.23
C LEU A 41 6.77 7.01 -17.25
N GLU A 42 7.25 7.22 -18.47
CA GLU A 42 8.42 8.03 -18.74
C GLU A 42 8.04 9.51 -18.69
N PHE A 43 8.76 10.27 -17.87
CA PHE A 43 8.62 11.72 -17.79
C PHE A 43 9.77 12.38 -18.53
N SER A 44 9.49 13.38 -19.36
CA SER A 44 10.54 14.21 -19.98
C SER A 44 11.45 14.86 -18.93
N TRP A 45 10.86 15.23 -17.79
CA TRP A 45 11.56 15.74 -16.61
C TRP A 45 11.11 14.96 -15.39
N LEU A 46 12.00 14.15 -14.81
CA LEU A 46 11.67 13.33 -13.64
C LEU A 46 11.20 14.15 -12.44
N ALA A 47 11.71 15.37 -12.27
CA ALA A 47 11.28 16.28 -11.21
C ALA A 47 9.80 16.68 -11.28
N ASP A 48 9.16 16.55 -12.46
CA ASP A 48 7.75 16.89 -12.65
C ASP A 48 6.82 15.72 -12.26
N ARG A 49 7.36 14.52 -11.98
CA ARG A 49 6.59 13.32 -11.60
C ARG A 49 5.62 13.60 -10.44
N ALA A 50 6.11 14.22 -9.37
CA ALA A 50 5.27 14.54 -8.20
C ALA A 50 4.15 15.52 -8.54
N VAL A 51 4.40 16.50 -9.42
CA VAL A 51 3.41 17.50 -9.84
C VAL A 51 2.35 16.88 -10.76
N ALA A 52 2.78 16.05 -11.71
CA ALA A 52 1.90 15.37 -12.64
C ALA A 52 0.90 14.47 -11.91
N ILE A 53 1.33 13.78 -10.85
CA ILE A 53 0.46 12.90 -10.08
C ILE A 53 -0.35 13.67 -9.03
N ALA A 54 0.12 14.81 -8.52
CA ALA A 54 -0.61 15.60 -7.54
C ALA A 54 -2.02 16.00 -8.03
N GLY A 55 -2.21 16.22 -9.33
CA GLY A 55 -3.53 16.49 -9.91
C GLY A 55 -4.49 15.29 -9.82
N LEU A 56 -3.98 14.09 -10.07
CA LEU A 56 -4.71 12.83 -9.95
C LEU A 56 -5.02 12.53 -8.48
N GLU A 57 -4.03 12.66 -7.62
CA GLU A 57 -4.14 12.43 -6.20
C GLU A 57 -5.17 13.35 -5.55
N LYS A 58 -5.21 14.64 -5.88
CA LYS A 58 -6.25 15.56 -5.39
C LYS A 58 -7.67 15.08 -5.67
N ARG A 59 -7.90 14.44 -6.83
CA ARG A 59 -9.22 13.89 -7.18
C ARG A 59 -9.53 12.61 -6.40
N LEU A 60 -8.52 11.79 -6.12
CA LEU A 60 -8.63 10.60 -5.29
C LEU A 60 -8.86 10.94 -3.81
N ILE A 61 -8.13 11.92 -3.24
CA ILE A 61 -8.24 12.34 -1.84
C ILE A 61 -9.67 12.76 -1.49
N ARG A 62 -10.41 13.38 -2.43
CA ARG A 62 -11.82 13.73 -2.22
C ARG A 62 -12.65 12.54 -1.74
N ASP A 63 -12.30 11.34 -2.19
CA ASP A 63 -13.02 10.11 -1.89
C ASP A 63 -12.40 9.33 -0.70
N PHE A 64 -11.15 9.64 -0.32
CA PHE A 64 -10.41 8.98 0.78
C PHE A 64 -10.12 9.89 2.00
N ASN A 65 -10.67 11.10 2.04
CA ASN A 65 -10.49 12.16 3.06
C ASN A 65 -9.06 12.72 3.18
N ASN A 66 -8.06 11.90 3.47
CA ASN A 66 -6.69 12.33 3.77
C ASN A 66 -5.66 11.61 2.89
N GLY A 67 -4.71 12.35 2.33
CA GLY A 67 -3.62 11.78 1.55
C GLY A 67 -2.66 12.79 0.93
N GLY A 68 -1.62 12.29 0.29
CA GLY A 68 -0.59 13.09 -0.37
C GLY A 68 0.67 12.29 -0.70
N TYR A 69 1.30 12.63 -1.83
CA TYR A 69 2.53 12.01 -2.34
C TYR A 69 2.44 10.49 -2.52
N GLY A 70 1.28 10.02 -2.93
CA GLY A 70 1.05 8.63 -3.24
C GLY A 70 0.69 7.79 -2.02
N VAL A 71 0.03 8.40 -1.04
CA VAL A 71 -0.41 7.75 0.19
C VAL A 71 -1.81 8.23 0.56
N PHE A 72 -2.67 7.30 0.96
CA PHE A 72 -4.01 7.59 1.46
C PHE A 72 -4.22 7.04 2.86
N ASP A 73 -5.00 7.73 3.67
CA ASP A 73 -5.42 7.27 4.98
C ASP A 73 -6.94 7.34 5.13
N ASP A 74 -7.57 6.18 5.23
CA ASP A 74 -9.00 6.04 5.49
C ASP A 74 -9.32 5.73 6.97
N GLY A 75 -8.32 5.85 7.86
CA GLY A 75 -8.44 5.53 9.29
C GLY A 75 -8.50 4.03 9.60
N ARG A 76 -8.39 3.15 8.60
CA ARG A 76 -8.48 1.68 8.73
C ARG A 76 -7.26 0.97 8.14
N GLY A 77 -6.10 1.62 8.20
CA GLY A 77 -4.82 1.03 7.80
C GLY A 77 -4.44 1.19 6.33
N LEU A 78 -5.19 1.95 5.53
CA LEU A 78 -4.81 2.25 4.14
C LEU A 78 -3.47 3.00 4.06
N LEU A 79 -3.13 3.77 5.08
CA LEU A 79 -1.83 4.44 5.22
C LEU A 79 -0.68 3.44 5.13
N HIS A 80 -0.71 2.39 5.96
CA HIS A 80 0.32 1.37 6.01
C HIS A 80 0.46 0.64 4.67
N ARG A 81 -0.67 0.31 4.04
CA ARG A 81 -0.68 -0.38 2.74
C ARG A 81 -0.14 0.52 1.62
N SER A 82 -0.48 1.80 1.64
CA SER A 82 0.02 2.75 0.65
C SER A 82 1.53 3.00 0.76
N LEU A 83 2.10 2.86 1.96
CA LEU A 83 3.55 2.94 2.21
C LEU A 83 4.29 1.66 1.83
N LEU A 84 3.60 0.52 1.75
CA LEU A 84 4.14 -0.79 1.41
C LEU A 84 4.27 -0.96 -0.11
N TRP A 85 5.25 -0.29 -0.68
CA TRP A 85 5.66 -0.48 -2.08
C TRP A 85 7.09 -0.99 -2.16
N ARG A 86 7.43 -1.60 -3.29
CA ARG A 86 8.78 -2.10 -3.61
C ARG A 86 9.16 -1.72 -5.02
N ARG A 87 10.45 -1.84 -5.33
CA ARG A 87 10.93 -1.79 -6.72
C ARG A 87 10.17 -2.79 -7.57
N GLY A 88 9.71 -2.33 -8.74
CA GLY A 88 9.03 -3.15 -9.71
C GLY A 88 9.90 -4.33 -10.15
N VAL A 89 9.31 -5.50 -10.33
CA VAL A 89 10.05 -6.71 -10.74
C VAL A 89 10.77 -6.55 -12.08
N ASP A 90 10.19 -5.72 -12.96
CA ASP A 90 10.68 -5.32 -14.28
C ASP A 90 11.76 -4.23 -14.25
N GLN A 91 12.06 -3.66 -13.08
CA GLN A 91 12.95 -2.50 -12.96
C GLN A 91 14.31 -2.93 -12.42
N PRO A 92 15.43 -2.65 -13.10
CA PRO A 92 16.76 -3.07 -12.63
C PRO A 92 17.19 -2.36 -11.34
N SER A 93 16.80 -1.10 -11.18
CA SER A 93 17.10 -0.30 -9.99
C SER A 93 16.06 0.82 -9.82
N LEU A 94 16.01 1.40 -8.61
CA LEU A 94 15.34 2.67 -8.37
C LEU A 94 16.40 3.73 -8.06
N SER A 95 16.38 4.84 -8.78
CA SER A 95 17.30 5.96 -8.55
C SER A 95 16.57 7.15 -7.97
N ARG A 96 17.16 7.84 -6.99
CA ARG A 96 16.53 9.01 -6.39
C ARG A 96 16.49 10.16 -7.38
N ILE A 97 15.34 10.82 -7.50
CA ILE A 97 15.17 12.00 -8.35
C ILE A 97 15.82 13.20 -7.67
N VAL A 98 16.64 13.92 -8.42
CA VAL A 98 17.22 15.20 -7.98
C VAL A 98 16.24 16.31 -8.33
N PHE A 99 15.65 16.93 -7.31
CA PHE A 99 14.73 18.05 -7.48
C PHE A 99 15.51 19.37 -7.52
N PRO A 100 15.22 20.27 -8.50
CA PRO A 100 15.80 21.60 -8.52
C PRO A 100 15.49 22.39 -7.24
N LEU A 101 16.43 23.25 -6.83
CA LEU A 101 16.24 24.15 -5.69
C LEU A 101 14.97 25.01 -5.88
N GLY A 102 14.19 25.17 -4.81
CA GLY A 102 12.94 25.94 -4.82
C GLY A 102 11.72 25.19 -5.38
N ARG A 103 11.89 23.97 -5.92
CA ARG A 103 10.74 23.11 -6.26
C ARG A 103 10.34 22.23 -5.08
N ARG A 104 9.04 21.94 -5.00
CA ARG A 104 8.47 21.05 -3.98
C ARG A 104 8.95 19.61 -4.25
N SER A 105 9.90 19.15 -3.45
CA SER A 105 10.45 17.79 -3.52
C SER A 105 9.45 16.78 -2.98
N ALA A 106 9.42 15.58 -3.57
CA ALA A 106 8.71 14.46 -2.96
C ALA A 106 9.40 14.03 -1.65
N PRO A 107 8.63 13.62 -0.62
CA PRO A 107 9.16 13.00 0.59
C PRO A 107 9.94 11.71 0.29
N THR A 108 10.87 11.34 1.16
CA THR A 108 11.72 10.15 0.97
C THR A 108 10.97 8.81 1.06
N TRP A 109 9.83 8.78 1.75
CA TRP A 109 8.97 7.59 1.81
C TRP A 109 8.05 7.46 0.60
N SER A 110 7.95 8.50 -0.24
CA SER A 110 7.12 8.48 -1.44
C SER A 110 7.90 7.89 -2.60
N TRP A 111 7.28 6.95 -3.31
CA TRP A 111 7.83 6.42 -4.55
C TRP A 111 8.02 7.52 -5.60
N MET A 112 7.29 8.64 -5.53
CA MET A 112 7.41 9.78 -6.45
C MET A 112 8.78 10.48 -6.35
N GLY A 113 9.55 10.21 -5.29
CA GLY A 113 10.93 10.68 -5.14
C GLY A 113 11.96 9.81 -5.86
N TYR A 114 11.53 8.74 -6.51
CA TYR A 114 12.39 7.77 -7.19
C TYR A 114 11.98 7.64 -8.66
N ASN A 115 12.97 7.38 -9.51
CA ASN A 115 12.80 7.00 -10.90
C ASN A 115 12.76 5.47 -11.02
N GLY A 116 11.90 5.00 -11.92
CA GLY A 116 11.55 3.60 -12.09
C GLY A 116 10.14 3.27 -11.57
N GLY A 117 9.65 2.13 -12.01
CA GLY A 117 8.35 1.57 -11.63
C GLY A 117 8.35 0.92 -10.25
N ILE A 118 7.18 0.92 -9.61
CA ILE A 118 6.95 0.25 -8.34
C ILE A 118 5.92 -0.87 -8.48
N ASP A 119 5.96 -1.81 -7.53
CA ASP A 119 4.91 -2.79 -7.28
C ASP A 119 4.45 -2.68 -5.83
N TYR A 120 3.19 -3.05 -5.57
CA TYR A 120 2.66 -3.24 -4.24
C TYR A 120 2.75 -4.72 -3.85
N PHE A 121 2.76 -4.99 -2.54
CA PHE A 121 2.70 -6.35 -2.04
C PHE A 121 1.26 -6.87 -2.14
N SER A 122 1.11 -8.03 -2.77
CA SER A 122 -0.15 -8.77 -2.80
C SER A 122 -0.38 -9.47 -1.46
N ASP A 123 -1.63 -9.84 -1.16
CA ASP A 123 -1.92 -10.68 0.01
C ASP A 123 -1.17 -12.03 -0.07
N ASP A 124 -0.89 -12.52 -1.30
CA ASP A 124 -0.08 -13.71 -1.56
C ASP A 124 1.43 -13.51 -1.33
N ASP A 125 1.93 -12.26 -1.42
CA ASP A 125 3.35 -11.93 -1.24
C ASP A 125 3.74 -11.79 0.24
N LEU A 126 2.76 -11.63 1.13
CA LEU A 126 2.99 -11.44 2.55
C LEU A 126 2.75 -12.77 3.28
N PRO A 127 3.77 -13.34 3.97
CA PRO A 127 3.60 -14.56 4.77
C PRO A 127 2.72 -14.37 6.01
N LEU A 128 2.05 -13.22 6.14
CA LEU A 128 1.14 -12.86 7.22
C LEU A 128 -0.29 -13.35 6.99
N GLY A 129 -0.61 -13.84 5.77
CA GLY A 129 -1.91 -14.42 5.43
C GLY A 129 -2.03 -15.93 5.65
N GLY A 130 -0.93 -16.60 6.01
CA GLY A 130 -0.96 -18.02 6.42
C GLY A 130 -1.60 -18.19 7.81
N PRO A 131 -2.08 -19.40 8.16
CA PRO A 131 -2.49 -19.68 9.53
C PRO A 131 -1.35 -19.27 10.47
N PRO A 132 -1.66 -18.67 11.64
CA PRO A 132 -0.64 -18.21 12.56
C PRO A 132 0.32 -19.37 12.85
N PRO A 133 1.65 -19.13 12.90
CA PRO A 133 2.59 -20.15 13.29
C PRO A 133 2.09 -20.80 14.58
N PRO A 134 2.08 -22.15 14.71
CA PRO A 134 1.65 -22.80 15.93
C PRO A 134 2.38 -22.14 17.09
N LEU A 135 1.63 -21.54 18.01
CA LEU A 135 2.21 -20.86 19.15
C LEU A 135 3.17 -21.84 19.85
N LEU A 136 4.31 -21.31 20.30
CA LEU A 136 5.44 -21.95 20.99
C LEU A 136 5.08 -22.82 22.23
N ARG A 137 3.82 -23.19 22.42
CA ARG A 137 3.34 -24.19 23.39
C ARG A 137 3.40 -25.63 22.87
N GLU A 138 3.43 -25.87 21.56
CA GLU A 138 3.42 -27.23 21.01
C GLU A 138 4.82 -27.84 20.84
N ALA A 139 5.88 -27.04 20.95
CA ALA A 139 7.26 -27.48 20.78
C ALA A 139 7.96 -27.93 22.09
N MET A 140 7.26 -27.99 23.23
CA MET A 140 7.88 -28.47 24.47
C MET A 140 7.80 -30.00 24.60
N PRO A 141 8.93 -30.70 24.86
CA PRO A 141 8.91 -32.13 25.12
C PRO A 141 8.05 -32.43 26.36
N LYS A 142 7.33 -33.57 26.32
CA LYS A 142 6.35 -34.01 27.34
C LYS A 142 6.90 -34.06 28.77
N SER A 143 8.21 -33.96 28.96
CA SER A 143 8.87 -33.91 30.27
C SER A 143 8.60 -32.64 31.09
N GLN A 144 8.06 -31.56 30.49
CA GLN A 144 7.74 -30.32 31.21
C GLN A 144 6.25 -30.07 31.47
N GLN A 145 5.34 -30.97 31.07
CA GLN A 145 3.90 -30.81 31.31
C GLN A 145 3.44 -31.21 32.72
N GLN A 146 4.35 -31.63 33.59
CA GLN A 146 4.00 -32.20 34.90
C GLN A 146 4.51 -31.40 36.09
N THR A 147 4.35 -30.07 36.06
CA THR A 147 4.56 -29.25 37.27
C THR A 147 3.50 -28.16 37.36
N ASN A 148 2.22 -28.50 37.42
CA ASN A 148 1.19 -27.65 38.03
C ASN A 148 -0.10 -28.44 38.27
N ARG A 149 -0.05 -29.38 39.22
CA ARG A 149 -1.22 -29.79 40.00
C ARG A 149 -0.91 -29.54 41.47
N PHE A 150 -1.08 -28.31 41.92
CA PHE A 150 -1.24 -28.03 43.34
C PHE A 150 -2.58 -27.33 43.60
N ARG A 151 -3.18 -27.77 44.69
CA ARG A 151 -4.60 -27.81 45.05
C ARG A 151 -5.24 -26.42 45.24
N PRO A 152 -6.58 -26.30 45.11
CA PRO A 152 -7.29 -25.17 45.68
C PRO A 152 -7.30 -25.30 47.20
N SER A 153 -6.86 -24.25 47.90
CA SER A 153 -7.01 -24.11 49.35
C SER A 153 -8.40 -23.56 49.64
N GLN A 154 -9.17 -24.33 50.42
CA GLN A 154 -10.39 -23.92 51.12
C GLN A 154 -10.07 -22.87 52.19
N VAL A 155 -10.83 -21.75 52.25
CA VAL A 155 -11.21 -20.92 53.42
C VAL A 155 -12.27 -19.92 52.87
N ASN A 156 -13.48 -19.65 53.40
CA ASN A 156 -14.21 -19.91 54.65
C ASN A 156 -15.70 -20.03 54.30
#